data_AF-A0A6M0GEN3-F1
#
_entry.id   AF-A0A6M0GEN3-F1
#
_cell.length_a   1.000
_cell.length_b   1.000
_cell.length_c   1.000
_cell.angle_alpha   90.00
_cell.angle_beta   90.00
_cell.angle_gamma   90.00
#
_symmetry.space_group_name_H-M   'P 1'
#
loop_
_entity.id
_entity.type
_entity.pdbx_description
1 polymer ?
#
loop_
_entity_poly.entity_id
_entity_poly.type
_entity_poly.pdbx_seq_one_letter_code
_entity_poly.pdbx_strand_id
1 'polypeptide(L)'
;MTNYLNEQKIAMTSFPGLQETIELEAEQKEEALQITNRLAVATGQLALYFQALALVAFEDWLKNREPSLSVEKTEASLFNPDYAQAVNAVFNLRVGEFKICLIPTLGFSDELVTIPQEVLAVPEFAAHFYLIIGIEDELDLAAIRGVARYDQLAADIAGIAVQADGSYELPVTSFSPKIEEVLVYLQCLSPATIKLPAVSTNRDYLEDLREFLSQQAVNAGQWIQGQVGSLVQGLDGQLIPAVSPLRQRQPATMVDINDILDDRNIEVPPEARVRFQDFNLAGKQLHLFTLVWPLATENEWCLLLILTAPPEEKLPPGVRLRVTDFQEVIVEEQLQNDYILTQIAGNHHEKFLVTIITADGEEKKTILFEFRP
;
A
#
# COMPACT_ATOMS: atom_id res chain seq x y z
N MET A 1 23.41 24.42 28.46
CA MET A 1 22.53 23.62 27.58
C MET A 1 21.15 23.42 28.19
N THR A 2 21.02 23.04 29.47
CA THR A 2 19.73 22.79 30.13
C THR A 2 18.74 23.97 30.09
N ASN A 3 19.19 25.22 30.28
CA ASN A 3 18.29 26.38 30.16
C ASN A 3 17.78 26.63 28.73
N TYR A 4 18.57 26.31 27.70
CA TYR A 4 18.18 26.57 26.31
C TYR A 4 17.11 25.58 25.84
N LEU A 5 17.28 24.29 26.16
CA LEU A 5 16.27 23.26 25.89
C LEU A 5 14.99 23.54 26.67
N ASN A 6 15.08 24.02 27.92
CA ASN A 6 13.91 24.37 28.70
C ASN A 6 13.19 25.61 28.15
N GLU A 7 13.93 26.62 27.68
CA GLU A 7 13.36 27.78 26.97
C GLU A 7 12.70 27.39 25.65
N GLN A 8 13.28 26.45 24.89
CA GLN A 8 12.66 25.89 23.67
C GLN A 8 11.42 25.06 23.99
N LYS A 9 11.44 24.23 25.03
CA LYS A 9 10.29 23.44 25.50
C LYS A 9 9.13 24.36 25.92
N ILE A 10 9.43 25.46 26.62
CA ILE A 10 8.44 26.50 26.98
C ILE A 10 7.90 27.22 25.73
N ALA A 11 8.76 27.56 24.77
CA ALA A 11 8.32 28.19 23.52
C ALA A 11 7.43 27.25 22.69
N MET A 12 7.74 25.95 22.65
CA MET A 12 7.03 24.97 21.84
C MET A 12 5.72 24.48 22.45
N THR A 13 5.63 24.42 23.78
CA THR A 13 4.33 24.23 24.46
C THR A 13 3.36 25.41 24.24
N SER A 14 3.85 26.55 23.75
CA SER A 14 3.05 27.72 23.36
C SER A 14 2.78 27.83 21.85
N PHE A 15 3.13 26.81 21.04
CA PHE A 15 2.98 26.86 19.60
C PHE A 15 1.50 27.01 19.18
N PRO A 16 1.14 27.96 18.31
CA PRO A 16 -0.25 28.16 17.88
C PRO A 16 -0.77 26.90 17.18
N GLY A 17 -1.85 26.31 17.72
CA GLY A 17 -2.47 25.09 17.18
C GLY A 17 -2.16 23.80 17.94
N LEU A 18 -1.17 23.81 18.85
CA LEU A 18 -1.01 22.73 19.83
C LEU A 18 -2.01 22.95 20.97
N GLN A 19 -3.07 22.16 20.99
CA GLN A 19 -4.03 22.22 22.11
C GLN A 19 -3.52 21.41 23.31
N GLU A 20 -2.88 20.27 23.07
CA GLU A 20 -2.42 19.38 24.13
C GLU A 20 -1.06 18.75 23.81
N THR A 21 -0.08 19.03 24.66
CA THR A 21 1.25 18.41 24.64
C THR A 21 1.35 17.31 25.68
N ILE A 22 2.02 16.24 25.31
CA ILE A 22 2.30 15.05 26.12
C ILE A 22 3.81 15.03 26.36
N GLU A 23 4.22 14.97 27.62
CA GLU A 23 5.64 14.84 27.97
C GLU A 23 6.08 13.40 27.73
N LEU A 24 7.17 13.21 26.99
CA LEU A 24 7.76 11.90 26.69
C LEU A 24 8.82 11.55 27.73
N GLU A 25 8.38 10.99 28.84
CA GLU A 25 9.23 10.49 29.91
C GLU A 25 10.15 9.36 29.44
N ALA A 26 11.24 9.15 30.18
CA ALA A 26 12.23 8.11 29.85
C ALA A 26 11.62 6.70 29.76
N GLU A 27 10.58 6.41 30.55
CA GLU A 27 9.87 5.13 30.50
C GLU A 27 9.16 4.92 29.16
N GLN A 28 8.51 5.96 28.63
CA GLN A 28 7.78 5.90 27.37
C GLN A 28 8.74 5.74 26.18
N LYS A 29 9.89 6.42 26.22
CA LYS A 29 10.95 6.27 25.22
C LYS A 29 11.57 4.88 25.24
N GLU A 30 11.83 4.34 26.43
CA GLU A 30 12.33 2.98 26.59
C GLU A 30 11.31 1.95 26.09
N GLU A 31 10.02 2.14 26.35
CA GLU A 31 8.97 1.29 25.79
C GLU A 31 8.95 1.33 24.26
N ALA A 32 9.02 2.54 23.66
CA ALA A 32 9.07 2.69 22.21
C ALA A 32 10.31 2.02 21.59
N LEU A 33 11.47 2.12 22.25
CA LEU A 33 12.68 1.40 21.84
C LEU A 33 12.51 -0.12 21.95
N GLN A 34 11.91 -0.62 23.03
CA GLN A 34 11.66 -2.06 23.19
C GLN A 34 10.71 -2.59 22.12
N ILE A 35 9.65 -1.85 21.77
CA ILE A 35 8.74 -2.21 20.67
C ILE A 35 9.52 -2.29 19.36
N THR A 36 10.30 -1.26 19.04
CA THR A 36 11.10 -1.17 17.81
C THR A 36 12.11 -2.31 17.70
N ASN A 37 12.85 -2.59 18.79
CA ASN A 37 13.88 -3.62 18.82
C ASN A 37 13.33 -5.05 18.67
N ARG A 38 12.08 -5.30 19.10
CA ARG A 38 11.44 -6.62 18.94
C ARG A 38 11.16 -7.00 17.50
N LEU A 39 10.99 -6.02 16.61
CA LEU A 39 10.70 -6.26 15.20
C LEU A 39 11.94 -6.71 14.40
N ALA A 40 13.15 -6.57 14.96
CA ALA A 40 14.42 -7.02 14.39
C ALA A 40 14.64 -6.60 12.92
N VAL A 41 14.17 -5.41 12.56
CA VAL A 41 14.22 -4.89 11.19
C VAL A 41 15.54 -4.18 10.91
N ALA A 42 16.15 -4.44 9.75
CA ALA A 42 17.41 -3.83 9.33
C ALA A 42 17.28 -2.39 8.80
N THR A 43 16.11 -2.02 8.26
CA THR A 43 15.82 -0.74 7.59
C THR A 43 14.62 -0.04 8.21
N GLY A 44 14.59 1.29 8.21
CA GLY A 44 13.41 2.05 8.68
C GLY A 44 13.23 2.10 10.21
N GLN A 45 14.25 1.73 10.99
CA GLN A 45 14.19 1.73 12.46
C GLN A 45 13.73 3.07 13.07
N LEU A 46 14.13 4.19 12.45
CA LEU A 46 13.71 5.51 12.91
C LEU A 46 12.20 5.73 12.74
N ALA A 47 11.64 5.35 11.59
CA ALA A 47 10.19 5.45 11.34
C ALA A 47 9.39 4.56 12.31
N LEU A 48 9.88 3.32 12.54
CA LEU A 48 9.28 2.40 13.51
C LEU A 48 9.33 2.96 14.94
N TYR A 49 10.43 3.60 15.32
CA TYR A 49 10.55 4.27 16.62
C TYR A 49 9.55 5.41 16.77
N PHE A 50 9.35 6.24 15.74
CA PHE A 50 8.34 7.30 15.78
C PHE A 50 6.91 6.76 15.78
N GLN A 51 6.62 5.68 15.05
CA GLN A 51 5.34 4.99 15.15
C GLN A 51 5.09 4.46 16.58
N ALA A 52 6.12 3.89 17.22
CA ALA A 52 6.03 3.42 18.60
C ALA A 52 5.84 4.57 19.60
N LEU A 53 6.57 5.68 19.45
CA LEU A 53 6.37 6.88 20.26
C LEU A 53 4.95 7.45 20.09
N ALA A 54 4.42 7.48 18.86
CA ALA A 54 3.06 7.94 18.61
C ALA A 54 2.02 7.09 19.36
N LEU A 55 2.19 5.76 19.34
CA LEU A 55 1.33 4.84 20.07
C LEU A 55 1.41 5.08 21.58
N VAL A 56 2.62 5.11 22.16
CA VAL A 56 2.82 5.26 23.60
C VAL A 56 2.29 6.63 24.08
N ALA A 57 2.54 7.70 23.33
CA ALA A 57 2.02 9.03 23.64
C ALA A 57 0.49 9.06 23.61
N PHE A 58 -0.13 8.44 22.61
CA PHE A 58 -1.58 8.35 22.51
C PHE A 58 -2.19 7.52 23.66
N GLU A 59 -1.55 6.41 24.05
CA GLU A 59 -1.99 5.59 25.19
C GLU A 59 -1.94 6.38 26.50
N ASP A 60 -0.85 7.12 26.75
CA ASP A 60 -0.72 7.97 27.93
C ASP A 60 -1.78 9.08 27.95
N TRP A 61 -1.95 9.77 26.81
CA TRP A 61 -2.98 10.79 26.66
C TRP A 61 -4.38 10.26 26.97
N LEU A 62 -4.76 9.13 26.37
CA LEU A 62 -6.09 8.55 26.55
C LEU A 62 -6.31 8.12 28.00
N LYS A 63 -5.31 7.46 28.61
CA LYS A 63 -5.38 7.01 30.01
C LYS A 63 -5.52 8.16 30.99
N ASN A 64 -4.85 9.28 30.74
CA ASN A 64 -4.90 10.47 31.60
C ASN A 64 -6.23 11.22 31.48
N ARG A 65 -6.85 11.21 30.30
CA ARG A 65 -8.11 11.92 30.03
C ARG A 65 -9.35 11.10 30.33
N GLU A 66 -9.34 9.83 29.94
CA GLU A 66 -10.46 8.91 30.12
C GLU A 66 -9.96 7.52 30.50
N PRO A 67 -9.73 7.27 31.80
CA PRO A 67 -9.19 6.00 32.28
C PRO A 67 -10.09 4.78 32.02
N SER A 68 -11.37 4.99 31.68
CA SER A 68 -12.29 3.92 31.32
C SER A 68 -12.07 3.37 29.91
N LEU A 69 -11.39 4.13 29.05
CA LEU A 69 -11.03 3.73 27.70
C LEU A 69 -9.61 3.19 27.67
N SER A 70 -9.40 2.13 26.90
CA SER A 70 -8.09 1.53 26.68
C SER A 70 -7.88 1.24 25.21
N VAL A 71 -6.62 1.34 24.77
CA VAL A 71 -6.23 0.98 23.41
C VAL A 71 -6.00 -0.53 23.34
N GLU A 72 -6.74 -1.19 22.47
CA GLU A 72 -6.52 -2.59 22.11
C GLU A 72 -5.49 -2.68 20.98
N LYS A 73 -4.43 -3.46 21.24
CA LYS A 73 -3.24 -3.55 20.39
C LYS A 73 -3.13 -4.85 19.59
N THR A 74 -4.06 -5.80 19.76
CA THR A 74 -3.97 -7.17 19.22
C THR A 74 -3.78 -7.21 17.71
N GLU A 75 -4.42 -6.31 16.97
CA GLU A 75 -4.37 -6.24 15.50
C GLU A 75 -3.55 -5.05 14.99
N ALA A 76 -2.88 -4.32 15.87
CA ALA A 76 -2.20 -3.09 15.51
C ALA A 76 -1.02 -3.34 14.55
N SER A 77 -0.94 -2.53 13.51
CA SER A 77 0.05 -2.67 12.43
C SER A 77 1.49 -2.70 12.93
N LEU A 78 1.79 -1.93 13.99
CA LEU A 78 3.12 -1.81 14.58
C LEU A 78 3.70 -3.14 15.05
N PHE A 79 2.88 -4.13 15.42
CA PHE A 79 3.34 -5.44 15.89
C PHE A 79 3.43 -6.48 14.77
N ASN A 80 3.13 -6.09 13.53
CA ASN A 80 3.35 -6.89 12.34
C ASN A 80 4.51 -6.28 11.53
N PRO A 81 5.69 -6.96 11.45
CA PRO A 81 6.85 -6.44 10.74
C PRO A 81 6.60 -6.08 9.28
N ASP A 82 5.71 -6.82 8.58
CA ASP A 82 5.38 -6.58 7.18
C ASP A 82 4.65 -5.24 7.03
N TYR A 83 3.75 -4.92 7.98
CA TYR A 83 2.92 -3.71 7.93
C TYR A 83 3.66 -2.48 8.44
N ALA A 84 4.34 -2.61 9.58
CA ALA A 84 5.01 -1.50 10.24
C ALA A 84 6.14 -0.89 9.38
N GLN A 85 6.78 -1.71 8.55
CA GLN A 85 7.82 -1.25 7.62
C GLN A 85 7.25 -0.63 6.34
N ALA A 86 6.16 -1.19 5.84
CA ALA A 86 5.59 -0.79 4.55
C ALA A 86 4.86 0.55 4.62
N VAL A 87 4.17 0.80 5.74
CA VAL A 87 3.28 1.94 5.89
C VAL A 87 3.68 2.75 7.11
N ASN A 88 3.99 4.04 6.91
CA ASN A 88 4.41 4.93 7.99
C ASN A 88 3.22 5.44 8.82
N ALA A 89 2.45 4.52 9.42
CA ALA A 89 1.31 4.80 10.28
C ALA A 89 1.02 3.61 11.21
N VAL A 90 0.42 3.88 12.37
CA VAL A 90 -0.09 2.84 13.28
C VAL A 90 -1.60 2.70 13.09
N PHE A 91 -2.01 1.70 12.32
CA PHE A 91 -3.41 1.43 12.00
C PHE A 91 -3.90 0.13 12.66
N ASN A 92 -5.19 -0.14 12.55
CA ASN A 92 -5.88 -1.26 13.22
C ASN A 92 -5.81 -1.23 14.75
N LEU A 93 -5.54 -0.07 15.35
CA LEU A 93 -5.78 0.15 16.78
C LEU A 93 -7.28 0.19 17.03
N ARG A 94 -7.73 -0.27 18.20
CA ARG A 94 -9.13 -0.15 18.59
C ARG A 94 -9.28 0.52 19.94
N VAL A 95 -10.28 1.38 20.06
CA VAL A 95 -10.76 1.90 21.34
C VAL A 95 -12.27 1.64 21.40
N GLY A 96 -12.65 0.62 22.16
CA GLY A 96 -13.99 0.04 22.09
C GLY A 96 -14.28 -0.49 20.68
N GLU A 97 -15.37 -0.02 20.09
CA GLU A 97 -15.78 -0.46 18.74
C GLU A 97 -15.12 0.34 17.60
N PHE A 98 -14.40 1.42 17.91
CA PHE A 98 -13.80 2.28 16.91
C PHE A 98 -12.37 1.86 16.58
N LYS A 99 -12.11 1.60 15.29
CA LYS A 99 -10.77 1.61 14.69
C LYS A 99 -10.15 3.01 14.67
N ILE A 100 -8.88 3.10 15.05
CA ILE A 100 -8.06 4.32 15.09
C ILE A 100 -6.79 4.11 14.26
N CYS A 101 -6.37 5.15 13.55
CA CYS A 101 -5.09 5.25 12.86
C CYS A 101 -4.29 6.44 13.39
N LEU A 102 -3.04 6.21 13.77
CA LEU A 102 -2.09 7.26 14.19
C LEU A 102 -1.10 7.52 13.05
N ILE A 103 -0.94 8.77 12.69
CA ILE A 103 0.00 9.22 11.65
C ILE A 103 1.11 10.03 12.36
N PRO A 104 2.31 9.45 12.55
CA PRO A 104 3.41 10.14 13.19
C PRO A 104 3.96 11.23 12.25
N THR A 105 4.18 12.43 12.78
CA THR A 105 4.85 13.52 12.09
C THR A 105 6.05 14.01 12.91
N LEU A 106 7.14 14.33 12.22
CA LEU A 106 8.32 14.88 12.86
C LEU A 106 8.08 16.35 13.18
N GLY A 107 8.14 16.65 14.46
CA GLY A 107 7.97 17.99 14.97
C GLY A 107 6.58 18.59 14.84
N PHE A 108 6.50 19.88 15.20
CA PHE A 108 5.25 20.63 15.26
C PHE A 108 5.13 21.76 14.23
N SER A 109 6.22 22.10 13.53
CA SER A 109 6.27 23.22 12.59
C SER A 109 5.64 22.93 11.25
N ASP A 110 5.53 21.65 10.87
CA ASP A 110 5.14 21.28 9.52
C ASP A 110 3.67 21.61 9.27
N GLU A 111 3.39 22.46 8.29
CA GLU A 111 2.03 22.87 7.92
C GLU A 111 1.30 21.79 7.10
N LEU A 112 2.06 20.89 6.49
CA LEU A 112 1.56 19.76 5.71
C LEU A 112 1.82 18.45 6.47
N VAL A 113 0.94 17.48 6.28
CA VAL A 113 1.07 16.12 6.79
C VAL A 113 0.99 15.14 5.65
N THR A 114 1.85 14.13 5.71
CA THR A 114 1.90 13.04 4.74
C THR A 114 1.05 11.88 5.24
N ILE A 115 0.06 11.47 4.46
CA ILE A 115 -0.83 10.34 4.77
C ILE A 115 -0.59 9.22 3.78
N PRO A 116 -0.19 8.01 4.22
CA PRO A 116 -0.08 6.86 3.32
C PRO A 116 -1.42 6.55 2.66
N GLN A 117 -1.44 6.29 1.35
CA GLN A 117 -2.69 5.95 0.65
C GLN A 117 -3.31 4.67 1.19
N GLU A 118 -2.48 3.71 1.63
CA GLU A 118 -2.91 2.39 2.08
C GLU A 118 -3.89 2.46 3.25
N VAL A 119 -3.68 3.38 4.21
CA VAL A 119 -4.56 3.50 5.38
C VAL A 119 -5.95 4.08 5.05
N LEU A 120 -6.17 4.53 3.81
CA LEU A 120 -7.44 5.07 3.32
C LEU A 120 -8.07 4.19 2.25
N ALA A 121 -7.25 3.68 1.33
CA ALA A 121 -7.69 2.92 0.17
C ALA A 121 -7.91 1.43 0.46
N VAL A 122 -7.17 0.85 1.40
CA VAL A 122 -7.30 -0.56 1.78
C VAL A 122 -8.40 -0.69 2.83
N PRO A 123 -9.52 -1.39 2.55
CA PRO A 123 -10.63 -1.54 3.49
C PRO A 123 -10.21 -2.07 4.87
N GLU A 124 -9.26 -3.01 4.90
CA GLU A 124 -8.72 -3.66 6.08
C GLU A 124 -7.98 -2.69 6.98
N PHE A 125 -7.41 -1.61 6.43
CA PHE A 125 -6.60 -0.62 7.15
C PHE A 125 -7.37 0.64 7.49
N ALA A 126 -8.48 0.90 6.77
CA ALA A 126 -9.35 2.03 7.03
C ALA A 126 -9.79 2.09 8.50
N ALA A 127 -9.71 3.28 9.08
CA ALA A 127 -10.02 3.57 10.47
C ALA A 127 -11.14 4.60 10.57
N HIS A 128 -11.90 4.64 11.67
CA HIS A 128 -12.94 5.64 11.83
C HIS A 128 -12.34 7.02 12.12
N PHE A 129 -11.24 7.07 12.86
CA PHE A 129 -10.52 8.28 13.22
C PHE A 129 -9.05 8.19 12.84
N TYR A 130 -8.53 9.30 12.30
CA TYR A 130 -7.13 9.49 11.95
C TYR A 130 -6.58 10.63 12.80
N LEU A 131 -5.55 10.34 13.60
CA LEU A 131 -4.92 11.32 14.48
C LEU A 131 -3.51 11.61 14.00
N ILE A 132 -3.20 12.90 13.87
CA ILE A 132 -1.83 13.36 13.59
C ILE A 132 -1.10 13.48 14.92
N ILE A 133 -0.03 12.72 15.10
CA ILE A 133 0.81 12.75 16.30
C ILE A 133 2.14 13.40 15.96
N GLY A 134 2.31 14.65 16.38
CA GLY A 134 3.59 15.34 16.30
C GLY A 134 4.54 14.81 17.36
N ILE A 135 5.81 14.63 17.00
CA ILE A 135 6.84 14.13 17.93
C ILE A 135 8.09 15.00 17.81
N GLU A 136 8.48 15.58 18.94
CA GLU A 136 9.74 16.30 19.15
C GLU A 136 10.59 15.53 20.15
N ASP A 137 11.30 14.50 19.64
CA ASP A 137 12.09 13.59 20.48
C ASP A 137 13.20 14.36 21.23
N GLU A 138 13.82 15.37 20.61
CA GLU A 138 14.86 16.20 21.24
C GLU A 138 14.36 17.03 22.43
N LEU A 139 13.06 17.33 22.46
CA LEU A 139 12.44 18.12 23.53
C LEU A 139 11.61 17.29 24.50
N ASP A 140 11.62 15.96 24.32
CA ASP A 140 10.81 15.03 25.10
C ASP A 140 9.32 15.40 25.05
N LEU A 141 8.81 15.74 23.86
CA LEU A 141 7.41 16.15 23.66
C LEU A 141 6.74 15.37 22.52
N ALA A 142 5.48 15.03 22.72
CA ALA A 142 4.55 14.64 21.68
C ALA A 142 3.29 15.51 21.77
N ALA A 143 2.49 15.54 20.71
CA ALA A 143 1.22 16.22 20.74
C ALA A 143 0.27 15.66 19.68
N ILE A 144 -1.03 15.63 20.00
CA ILE A 144 -2.06 15.38 18.99
C ILE A 144 -2.29 16.70 18.26
N ARG A 145 -1.90 16.79 16.99
CA ARG A 145 -1.98 18.03 16.20
C ARG A 145 -3.35 18.22 15.55
N GLY A 146 -4.09 17.13 15.36
CA GLY A 146 -5.44 17.18 14.83
C GLY A 146 -6.05 15.80 14.65
N VAL A 147 -7.37 15.79 14.48
CA VAL A 147 -8.14 14.57 14.20
C VAL A 147 -9.04 14.75 12.97
N ALA A 148 -9.17 13.70 12.17
CA ALA A 148 -10.15 13.62 11.11
C ALA A 148 -10.96 12.32 11.22
N ARG A 149 -12.22 12.38 10.78
CA ARG A 149 -13.04 11.19 10.55
C ARG A 149 -12.76 10.66 9.14
N TYR A 150 -12.96 9.35 8.95
CA TYR A 150 -12.82 8.72 7.64
C TYR A 150 -13.60 9.43 6.54
N ASP A 151 -14.88 9.71 6.77
CA ASP A 151 -15.77 10.29 5.77
C ASP A 151 -15.40 11.73 5.38
N GLN A 152 -14.90 12.51 6.34
CA GLN A 152 -14.37 13.85 6.08
C GLN A 152 -13.06 13.75 5.27
N LEU A 153 -12.13 12.91 5.72
CA LEU A 153 -10.82 12.79 5.09
C LEU A 153 -10.92 12.22 3.66
N ALA A 154 -11.80 11.23 3.45
CA ALA A 154 -12.08 10.65 2.14
C ALA A 154 -12.69 11.69 1.17
N ALA A 155 -13.50 12.63 1.67
CA ALA A 155 -14.03 13.71 0.86
C ALA A 155 -12.94 14.74 0.51
N ASP A 156 -12.07 15.07 1.47
CA ASP A 156 -11.01 16.07 1.29
C ASP A 156 -9.94 15.61 0.27
N ILE A 157 -9.65 14.31 0.20
CA ILE A 157 -8.69 13.74 -0.76
C ILE A 157 -9.27 13.46 -2.15
N ALA A 158 -10.60 13.52 -2.34
CA ALA A 158 -11.26 13.08 -3.58
C ALA A 158 -10.83 13.83 -4.86
N GLY A 159 -10.08 14.93 -4.74
CA GLY A 159 -9.50 15.68 -5.86
C GLY A 159 -8.00 15.94 -5.73
N ILE A 160 -7.32 15.30 -4.78
CA ILE A 160 -5.89 15.48 -4.54
C ILE A 160 -5.14 14.34 -5.25
N ALA A 161 -4.16 14.71 -6.07
CA ALA A 161 -3.30 13.73 -6.72
C ALA A 161 -2.39 13.05 -5.68
N VAL A 162 -2.33 11.72 -5.73
CA VAL A 162 -1.36 10.97 -4.91
C VAL A 162 0.04 11.32 -5.37
N GLN A 163 0.94 11.53 -4.40
CA GLN A 163 2.35 11.77 -4.64
C GLN A 163 3.02 10.52 -5.25
N ALA A 164 4.22 10.73 -5.82
CA ALA A 164 4.97 9.66 -6.46
C ALA A 164 5.36 8.52 -5.50
N ASP A 165 5.34 8.76 -4.19
CA ASP A 165 5.64 7.76 -3.15
C ASP A 165 4.39 7.03 -2.64
N GLY A 166 3.20 7.31 -3.18
CA GLY A 166 1.95 6.67 -2.74
C GLY A 166 1.31 7.34 -1.53
N SER A 167 1.64 8.60 -1.24
CA SER A 167 1.06 9.36 -0.13
C SER A 167 0.22 10.56 -0.58
N TYR A 168 -0.65 11.05 0.30
CA TYR A 168 -1.31 12.34 0.17
C TYR A 168 -0.60 13.38 1.02
N GLU A 169 -0.41 14.60 0.49
CA GLU A 169 -0.03 15.76 1.29
C GLU A 169 -1.24 16.63 1.57
N LEU A 170 -1.54 16.82 2.86
CA LEU A 170 -2.68 17.60 3.30
C LEU A 170 -2.25 18.68 4.29
N PRO A 171 -2.84 19.88 4.24
CA PRO A 171 -2.67 20.86 5.30
C PRO A 171 -3.16 20.30 6.64
N VAL A 172 -2.43 20.56 7.73
CA VAL A 172 -2.86 20.24 9.10
C VAL A 172 -4.24 20.83 9.40
N THR A 173 -4.60 21.96 8.77
CA THR A 173 -5.90 22.61 8.91
C THR A 173 -7.09 21.80 8.36
N SER A 174 -6.82 20.75 7.57
CA SER A 174 -7.83 19.76 7.15
C SER A 174 -8.27 18.87 8.33
N PHE A 175 -7.50 18.85 9.41
CA PHE A 175 -7.80 18.13 10.63
C PHE A 175 -8.41 19.07 11.67
N SER A 176 -9.41 18.58 12.39
CA SER A 176 -9.99 19.32 13.51
C SER A 176 -8.94 19.46 14.62
N PRO A 177 -8.63 20.68 15.09
CA PRO A 177 -7.72 20.87 16.20
C PRO A 177 -8.36 20.52 17.55
N LYS A 178 -9.68 20.29 17.60
CA LYS A 178 -10.43 20.02 18.84
C LYS A 178 -10.33 18.55 19.22
N ILE A 179 -9.26 18.22 19.91
CA ILE A 179 -8.95 16.84 20.28
C ILE A 179 -10.03 16.25 21.21
N GLU A 180 -10.70 17.09 22.02
CA GLU A 180 -11.74 16.60 22.94
C GLU A 180 -12.96 16.05 22.21
N GLU A 181 -13.20 16.44 20.95
CA GLU A 181 -14.26 15.87 20.12
C GLU A 181 -14.07 14.36 19.94
N VAL A 182 -12.83 13.86 19.92
CA VAL A 182 -12.54 12.42 19.85
C VAL A 182 -13.10 11.68 21.05
N LEU A 183 -12.90 12.20 22.26
CA LEU A 183 -13.41 11.57 23.48
C LEU A 183 -14.95 11.52 23.47
N VAL A 184 -15.58 12.61 23.01
CA VAL A 184 -17.03 12.64 22.84
C VAL A 184 -17.49 11.60 21.81
N TYR A 185 -16.81 11.49 20.66
CA TYR A 185 -17.17 10.50 19.65
C TYR A 185 -17.01 9.07 20.16
N LEU A 186 -15.89 8.76 20.83
CA LEU A 186 -15.62 7.43 21.38
C LEU A 186 -16.68 6.98 22.41
N GLN A 187 -17.28 7.92 23.13
CA GLN A 187 -18.27 7.61 24.18
C GLN A 187 -19.72 7.69 23.71
N CYS A 188 -20.03 8.58 22.77
CA CYS A 188 -21.42 8.93 22.43
C CYS A 188 -21.83 8.57 21.01
N LEU A 189 -20.87 8.34 20.10
CA LEU A 189 -21.16 8.03 18.71
C LEU A 189 -21.33 6.51 18.53
N SER A 190 -22.24 6.12 17.64
CA SER A 190 -22.28 4.73 17.16
C SER A 190 -21.31 4.56 15.98
N PRO A 191 -20.46 3.51 15.95
CA PRO A 191 -19.53 3.25 14.85
C PRO A 191 -20.21 3.22 13.48
N ALA A 192 -21.45 2.73 13.41
CA ALA A 192 -22.24 2.68 12.16
C ALA A 192 -22.50 4.06 11.52
N THR A 193 -22.26 5.16 12.25
CA THR A 193 -22.38 6.53 11.73
C THR A 193 -21.23 6.89 10.79
N ILE A 194 -20.05 6.32 11.01
CA ILE A 194 -18.87 6.52 10.16
C ILE A 194 -18.73 5.26 9.30
N LYS A 195 -19.20 5.32 8.07
CA LYS A 195 -19.17 4.16 7.17
C LYS A 195 -17.76 3.95 6.65
N LEU A 196 -17.13 2.87 7.09
CA LEU A 196 -15.88 2.38 6.51
C LEU A 196 -16.16 1.56 5.24
N PRO A 197 -15.16 1.41 4.35
CA PRO A 197 -15.24 0.49 3.22
C PRO A 197 -15.50 -0.93 3.71
N ALA A 198 -16.18 -1.72 2.88
CA ALA A 198 -16.46 -3.12 3.21
C ALA A 198 -15.16 -3.92 3.17
N VAL A 199 -14.79 -4.52 4.30
CA VAL A 199 -13.62 -5.40 4.41
C VAL A 199 -13.85 -6.66 3.60
N SER A 200 -12.85 -7.09 2.85
CA SER A 200 -12.94 -8.29 2.05
C SER A 200 -12.83 -9.53 2.94
N THR A 201 -13.76 -10.48 2.77
CA THR A 201 -13.66 -11.80 3.43
C THR A 201 -12.95 -12.82 2.54
N ASN A 202 -12.48 -12.39 1.37
CA ASN A 202 -11.76 -13.23 0.44
C ASN A 202 -10.35 -13.49 0.97
N ARG A 203 -10.08 -14.73 1.37
CA ARG A 203 -8.78 -15.16 1.88
C ARG A 203 -7.65 -14.92 0.89
N ASP A 204 -7.92 -15.15 -0.39
CA ASP A 204 -6.94 -15.01 -1.47
C ASP A 204 -6.45 -13.57 -1.59
N TYR A 205 -7.37 -12.61 -1.49
CA TYR A 205 -7.05 -11.19 -1.44
C TYR A 205 -6.20 -10.82 -0.23
N LEU A 206 -6.52 -11.34 0.97
CA LEU A 206 -5.73 -11.07 2.18
C LEU A 206 -4.30 -11.62 2.10
N GLU A 207 -4.11 -12.77 1.45
CA GLU A 207 -2.78 -13.33 1.19
C GLU A 207 -2.01 -12.52 0.13
N ASP A 208 -2.71 -11.97 -0.86
CA ASP A 208 -2.13 -11.09 -1.88
C ASP A 208 -1.77 -9.70 -1.32
N LEU A 209 -2.58 -9.14 -0.42
CA LEU A 209 -2.34 -7.85 0.26
C LEU A 209 -1.00 -7.83 1.01
N ARG A 210 -0.56 -8.97 1.56
CA ARG A 210 0.75 -9.08 2.22
C ARG A 210 1.90 -8.93 1.23
N GLU A 211 1.74 -9.45 0.01
CA GLU A 211 2.74 -9.34 -1.05
C GLU A 211 2.83 -7.92 -1.58
N PHE A 212 1.70 -7.22 -1.64
CA PHE A 212 1.66 -5.80 -1.98
C PHE A 212 2.52 -4.92 -1.06
N LEU A 213 2.62 -5.30 0.22
CA LEU A 213 3.36 -4.56 1.23
C LEU A 213 4.82 -4.98 1.33
N SER A 214 5.16 -6.21 0.93
CA SER A 214 6.52 -6.75 1.04
C SER A 214 7.37 -6.54 -0.22
N GLN A 215 6.73 -6.41 -1.39
CA GLN A 215 7.43 -6.33 -2.68
C GLN A 215 7.51 -4.90 -3.22
N GLN A 216 8.62 -4.60 -3.90
CA GLN A 216 8.71 -3.40 -4.75
C GLN A 216 8.02 -3.67 -6.08
N ALA A 217 7.26 -2.68 -6.56
CA ALA A 217 6.63 -2.74 -7.86
C ALA A 217 7.59 -2.35 -8.99
N VAL A 218 7.41 -2.99 -10.14
CA VAL A 218 8.05 -2.57 -11.39
C VAL A 218 7.20 -1.49 -12.00
N ASN A 219 7.82 -0.34 -12.25
CA ASN A 219 7.21 0.76 -12.97
C ASN A 219 7.10 0.44 -14.48
N ALA A 220 5.90 0.11 -14.92
CA ALA A 220 5.52 -0.14 -16.31
C ALA A 220 5.74 1.09 -17.21
N GLY A 221 5.58 2.31 -16.70
CA GLY A 221 5.85 3.56 -17.44
C GLY A 221 7.33 3.70 -17.80
N GLN A 222 8.22 3.53 -16.82
CA GLN A 222 9.67 3.45 -17.05
C GLN A 222 10.05 2.30 -17.99
N TRP A 223 9.36 1.17 -17.87
CA TRP A 223 9.55 0.03 -18.75
C TRP A 223 9.17 0.36 -20.21
N ILE A 224 8.06 1.06 -20.45
CA ILE A 224 7.65 1.56 -21.78
C ILE A 224 8.72 2.49 -22.38
N GLN A 225 9.30 3.35 -21.55
CA GLN A 225 10.36 4.27 -21.95
C GLN A 225 11.73 3.61 -22.14
N GLY A 226 11.86 2.30 -21.89
CA GLY A 226 13.12 1.56 -21.98
C GLY A 226 14.12 1.91 -20.88
N GLN A 227 13.68 2.66 -19.85
CA GLN A 227 14.46 3.08 -18.70
C GLN A 227 14.26 2.07 -17.58
N VAL A 228 14.71 0.84 -17.79
CA VAL A 228 14.43 -0.23 -16.85
C VAL A 228 15.47 -0.23 -15.72
N GLY A 229 15.01 -0.05 -14.48
CA GLY A 229 15.84 -0.09 -13.28
C GLY A 229 16.46 -1.47 -12.99
N SER A 230 17.32 -1.52 -11.96
CA SER A 230 18.05 -2.73 -11.53
C SER A 230 17.16 -3.92 -11.14
N LEU A 231 15.89 -3.69 -10.80
CA LEU A 231 14.92 -4.74 -10.43
C LEU A 231 14.63 -5.71 -11.58
N VAL A 232 14.67 -5.26 -12.84
CA VAL A 232 14.42 -6.16 -13.98
C VAL A 232 15.66 -6.93 -14.41
N GLN A 233 16.86 -6.45 -14.06
CA GLN A 233 18.11 -7.20 -14.34
C GLN A 233 18.31 -8.39 -13.39
N GLY A 234 17.65 -8.40 -12.23
CA GLY A 234 17.68 -9.52 -11.28
C GLY A 234 16.57 -10.55 -11.49
N LEU A 235 15.68 -10.35 -12.47
CA LEU A 235 14.55 -11.22 -12.76
C LEU A 235 14.83 -12.05 -14.01
N ASP A 236 14.54 -13.36 -13.97
CA ASP A 236 14.72 -14.35 -15.04
C ASP A 236 13.82 -14.12 -16.30
N GLY A 237 13.52 -12.87 -16.66
CA GLY A 237 12.72 -12.51 -17.84
C GLY A 237 13.53 -11.73 -18.85
N GLN A 238 13.46 -12.12 -20.14
CA GLN A 238 14.01 -11.30 -21.21
C GLN A 238 13.04 -10.18 -21.58
N LEU A 239 13.53 -8.94 -21.59
CA LEU A 239 12.83 -7.79 -22.13
C LEU A 239 12.79 -7.90 -23.65
N ILE A 240 11.59 -7.96 -24.24
CA ILE A 240 11.42 -8.02 -25.69
C ILE A 240 10.77 -6.71 -26.17
N PRO A 241 11.34 -6.02 -27.17
CA PRO A 241 10.70 -4.83 -27.74
C PRO A 241 9.32 -5.16 -28.32
N ALA A 242 8.46 -4.14 -28.40
CA ALA A 242 7.10 -4.19 -28.92
C ALA A 242 6.96 -4.97 -30.24
N VAL A 243 5.83 -5.64 -30.38
CA VAL A 243 5.41 -6.31 -31.60
C VAL A 243 5.33 -5.28 -32.73
N SER A 244 6.10 -5.49 -33.80
CA SER A 244 5.98 -4.72 -35.04
C SER A 244 5.67 -5.70 -36.18
N PRO A 245 4.76 -5.38 -37.11
CA PRO A 245 4.40 -6.27 -38.23
C PRO A 245 5.53 -6.52 -39.25
N LEU A 246 6.77 -6.13 -38.97
CA LEU A 246 7.89 -6.09 -39.93
C LEU A 246 9.16 -6.87 -39.52
N ARG A 247 9.10 -7.89 -38.66
CA ARG A 247 10.29 -8.71 -38.33
C ARG A 247 10.12 -10.20 -38.62
N GLN A 248 10.68 -10.66 -39.75
CA GLN A 248 10.73 -12.05 -40.21
C GLN A 248 11.74 -12.97 -39.45
N ARG A 249 12.11 -12.65 -38.21
CA ARG A 249 12.95 -13.52 -37.38
C ARG A 249 12.57 -13.36 -35.91
N GLN A 250 11.42 -13.91 -35.54
CA GLN A 250 11.00 -14.08 -34.15
C GLN A 250 11.35 -15.51 -33.68
N PRO A 251 11.61 -15.72 -32.37
CA PRO A 251 11.56 -17.06 -31.78
C PRO A 251 10.15 -17.64 -31.94
N ALA A 252 10.03 -18.98 -32.04
CA ALA A 252 8.75 -19.66 -32.28
C ALA A 252 7.65 -19.25 -31.27
N THR A 253 8.03 -18.98 -30.03
CA THR A 253 7.15 -18.51 -28.95
C THR A 253 6.44 -17.18 -29.22
N MET A 254 6.96 -16.32 -30.09
CA MET A 254 6.35 -15.03 -30.44
C MET A 254 5.34 -15.13 -31.59
N VAL A 255 5.42 -16.21 -32.39
CA VAL A 255 4.44 -16.47 -33.46
C VAL A 255 3.11 -16.87 -32.81
N ASP A 256 3.17 -17.70 -31.78
CA ASP A 256 2.00 -18.20 -31.05
C ASP A 256 1.18 -17.07 -30.39
N ILE A 257 1.81 -15.97 -29.94
CA ILE A 257 1.06 -14.86 -29.34
C ILE A 257 0.31 -14.04 -30.39
N ASN A 258 0.88 -13.87 -31.59
CA ASN A 258 0.24 -13.06 -32.64
C ASN A 258 -1.02 -13.76 -33.11
N ASP A 259 -0.97 -15.09 -33.25
CA ASP A 259 -2.14 -15.89 -33.60
C ASP A 259 -3.25 -15.74 -32.54
N ILE A 260 -2.91 -15.71 -31.25
CA ILE A 260 -3.86 -15.46 -30.16
C ILE A 260 -4.45 -14.04 -30.22
N LEU A 261 -3.60 -13.02 -30.44
CA LEU A 261 -4.04 -11.62 -30.53
C LEU A 261 -4.95 -11.40 -31.73
N ASP A 262 -4.62 -11.99 -32.88
CA ASP A 262 -5.39 -11.91 -34.11
C ASP A 262 -6.74 -12.65 -33.97
N ASP A 263 -6.74 -13.86 -33.38
CA ASP A 263 -7.97 -14.63 -33.10
C ASP A 263 -8.93 -13.89 -32.15
N ARG A 264 -8.37 -13.17 -31.18
CA ARG A 264 -9.15 -12.36 -30.22
C ARG A 264 -9.42 -10.94 -30.70
N ASN A 265 -8.94 -10.55 -31.89
CA ASN A 265 -9.07 -9.21 -32.46
C ASN A 265 -8.61 -8.12 -31.47
N ILE A 266 -7.48 -8.35 -30.79
CA ILE A 266 -6.88 -7.40 -29.84
C ILE A 266 -5.84 -6.56 -30.58
N GLU A 267 -6.12 -5.27 -30.73
CA GLU A 267 -5.17 -4.32 -31.31
C GLU A 267 -4.16 -3.87 -30.25
N VAL A 268 -2.91 -4.34 -30.39
CA VAL A 268 -1.80 -3.92 -29.53
C VAL A 268 -1.12 -2.70 -30.16
N PRO A 269 -1.01 -1.57 -29.46
CA PRO A 269 -0.41 -0.37 -30.03
C PRO A 269 1.12 -0.50 -30.14
N PRO A 270 1.77 0.22 -31.06
CA PRO A 270 3.22 0.10 -31.32
C PRO A 270 4.09 0.53 -30.13
N GLU A 271 3.57 1.37 -29.23
CA GLU A 271 4.23 1.79 -28.00
C GLU A 271 4.25 0.71 -26.91
N ALA A 272 3.47 -0.39 -27.08
CA ALA A 272 3.42 -1.45 -26.09
C ALA A 272 4.79 -2.07 -25.80
N ARG A 273 4.96 -2.65 -24.61
CA ARG A 273 6.13 -3.47 -24.29
C ARG A 273 5.69 -4.85 -23.88
N VAL A 274 6.52 -5.83 -24.22
CA VAL A 274 6.25 -7.24 -23.93
C VAL A 274 7.37 -7.79 -23.06
N ARG A 275 6.98 -8.44 -21.96
CA ARG A 275 7.88 -9.28 -21.16
C ARG A 275 7.43 -10.71 -21.34
N PHE A 276 8.42 -11.55 -21.57
CA PHE A 276 8.25 -12.98 -21.61
C PHE A 276 8.92 -13.57 -20.38
N GLN A 277 8.19 -14.41 -19.66
CA GLN A 277 8.68 -15.09 -18.48
C GLN A 277 8.41 -16.59 -18.58
N ASP A 278 9.49 -17.36 -18.47
CA ASP A 278 9.47 -18.81 -18.35
C ASP A 278 9.52 -19.22 -16.89
N PHE A 279 8.72 -20.20 -16.50
CA PHE A 279 8.79 -20.77 -15.16
C PHE A 279 8.23 -22.18 -15.09
N ASN A 280 8.65 -22.91 -14.06
CA ASN A 280 8.05 -24.19 -13.69
C ASN A 280 7.04 -23.99 -12.56
N LEU A 281 5.89 -24.65 -12.66
CA LEU A 281 4.85 -24.74 -11.63
C LEU A 281 4.23 -26.14 -11.67
N ALA A 282 4.10 -26.83 -10.54
CA ALA A 282 3.67 -28.24 -10.48
C ALA A 282 4.43 -29.18 -11.45
N GLY A 283 5.73 -28.93 -11.66
CA GLY A 283 6.57 -29.70 -12.58
C GLY A 283 6.26 -29.49 -14.07
N LYS A 284 5.51 -28.44 -14.40
CA LYS A 284 5.14 -28.05 -15.76
C LYS A 284 5.76 -26.73 -16.15
N GLN A 285 6.34 -26.69 -17.35
CA GLN A 285 6.90 -25.47 -17.91
C GLN A 285 5.76 -24.62 -18.46
N LEU A 286 5.68 -23.36 -18.00
CA LEU A 286 4.66 -22.39 -18.36
C LEU A 286 5.31 -21.10 -18.86
N HIS A 287 4.61 -20.43 -19.76
CA HIS A 287 5.02 -19.18 -20.39
C HIS A 287 4.02 -18.08 -20.04
N LEU A 288 4.49 -16.99 -19.45
CA LEU A 288 3.67 -15.79 -19.23
C LEU A 288 4.18 -14.65 -20.10
N PHE A 289 3.29 -14.14 -20.95
CA PHE A 289 3.48 -12.88 -21.65
C PHE A 289 2.75 -11.77 -20.91
N THR A 290 3.49 -10.73 -20.59
CA THR A 290 2.97 -9.51 -19.98
C THR A 290 3.15 -8.37 -20.97
N LEU A 291 2.05 -7.77 -21.41
CA LEU A 291 2.04 -6.63 -22.29
C LEU A 291 1.53 -5.41 -21.55
N VAL A 292 2.23 -4.29 -21.71
CA VAL A 292 1.86 -3.01 -21.09
C VAL A 292 1.92 -1.85 -22.08
N TRP A 293 0.93 -0.96 -22.05
CA TRP A 293 0.89 0.26 -22.86
C TRP A 293 0.02 1.35 -22.20
N PRO A 294 0.27 2.64 -22.48
CA PRO A 294 -0.61 3.71 -22.01
C PRO A 294 -1.92 3.72 -22.82
N LEU A 295 -3.03 4.08 -22.19
CA LEU A 295 -4.31 4.31 -22.87
C LEU A 295 -4.45 5.78 -23.28
N ALA A 296 -5.40 6.08 -24.15
CA ALA A 296 -5.61 7.43 -24.68
C ALA A 296 -6.08 8.44 -23.62
N THR A 297 -6.69 7.96 -22.54
CA THR A 297 -7.08 8.77 -21.38
C THR A 297 -5.84 9.17 -20.61
N GLU A 298 -5.69 10.46 -20.30
CA GLU A 298 -4.64 10.93 -19.39
C GLU A 298 -4.81 10.21 -18.04
N ASN A 299 -3.80 9.44 -17.64
CA ASN A 299 -3.70 8.64 -16.41
C ASN A 299 -4.15 7.18 -16.45
N GLU A 300 -4.48 6.62 -17.61
CA GLU A 300 -4.81 5.20 -17.75
C GLU A 300 -3.74 4.42 -18.52
N TRP A 301 -3.60 3.15 -18.17
CA TRP A 301 -2.72 2.19 -18.83
C TRP A 301 -3.38 0.82 -18.90
N CYS A 302 -2.85 -0.05 -19.74
CA CYS A 302 -3.37 -1.38 -19.95
C CYS A 302 -2.32 -2.43 -19.57
N LEU A 303 -2.77 -3.48 -18.87
CA LEU A 303 -2.05 -4.71 -18.59
C LEU A 303 -2.76 -5.87 -19.28
N LEU A 304 -2.10 -6.48 -20.27
CA LEU A 304 -2.57 -7.70 -20.93
C LEU A 304 -1.67 -8.87 -20.55
N LEU A 305 -2.28 -9.95 -20.09
CA LEU A 305 -1.60 -11.15 -19.63
C LEU A 305 -2.05 -12.33 -20.47
N ILE A 306 -1.08 -13.08 -20.99
CA ILE A 306 -1.34 -14.30 -21.76
C ILE A 306 -0.49 -15.41 -21.16
N LEU A 307 -1.16 -16.41 -20.57
CA LEU A 307 -0.52 -17.61 -20.05
C LEU A 307 -0.67 -18.73 -21.08
N THR A 308 0.44 -19.35 -21.44
CA THR A 308 0.49 -20.49 -22.37
C THR A 308 1.45 -21.57 -21.86
N ALA A 309 1.46 -22.72 -22.54
CA ALA A 309 2.47 -23.75 -22.38
C ALA A 309 3.39 -23.77 -23.62
N PRO A 310 4.60 -24.36 -23.54
CA PRO A 310 5.40 -24.67 -24.72
C PRO A 310 4.59 -25.43 -25.77
N PRO A 311 4.86 -25.29 -27.09
CA PRO A 311 4.06 -25.92 -28.15
C PRO A 311 3.90 -27.45 -28.06
N GLU A 312 4.85 -28.13 -27.38
CA GLU A 312 4.83 -29.57 -27.17
C GLU A 312 4.01 -30.00 -25.94
N GLU A 313 3.57 -29.05 -25.12
CA GLU A 313 2.78 -29.25 -23.92
C GLU A 313 1.45 -28.49 -23.98
N LYS A 314 0.49 -28.91 -23.14
CA LYS A 314 -0.76 -28.17 -22.92
C LYS A 314 -0.77 -27.60 -21.52
N LEU A 315 -1.47 -26.49 -21.35
CA LEU A 315 -1.74 -25.97 -20.02
C LEU A 315 -2.45 -27.04 -19.18
N PRO A 316 -1.99 -27.27 -17.94
CA PRO A 316 -2.64 -28.24 -17.06
C PRO A 316 -4.11 -27.87 -16.84
N PRO A 317 -5.03 -28.86 -16.85
CA PRO A 317 -6.44 -28.59 -16.61
C PRO A 317 -6.65 -27.99 -15.22
N GLY A 318 -7.52 -26.98 -15.12
CA GLY A 318 -7.84 -26.31 -13.86
C GLY A 318 -6.84 -25.24 -13.43
N VAL A 319 -5.86 -24.89 -14.27
CA VAL A 319 -5.05 -23.69 -14.05
C VAL A 319 -5.94 -22.44 -14.10
N ARG A 320 -5.67 -21.52 -13.17
CA ARG A 320 -6.30 -20.21 -13.05
C ARG A 320 -5.25 -19.11 -13.06
N LEU A 321 -5.61 -17.96 -13.59
CA LEU A 321 -4.83 -16.73 -13.52
C LEU A 321 -5.69 -15.69 -12.80
N ARG A 322 -5.21 -15.26 -11.63
CA ARG A 322 -5.82 -14.26 -10.78
C ARG A 322 -5.05 -12.95 -10.90
N VAL A 323 -5.76 -11.83 -10.99
CA VAL A 323 -5.17 -10.50 -10.83
C VAL A 323 -5.90 -9.78 -9.71
N THR A 324 -5.11 -9.28 -8.77
CA THR A 324 -5.56 -8.61 -7.56
C THR A 324 -4.98 -7.20 -7.55
N ASP A 325 -5.70 -6.24 -6.98
CA ASP A 325 -5.18 -4.92 -6.63
C ASP A 325 -5.19 -4.69 -5.11
N PHE A 326 -5.03 -3.44 -4.67
CA PHE A 326 -5.07 -3.11 -3.25
C PHE A 326 -6.45 -3.18 -2.61
N GLN A 327 -7.54 -3.35 -3.37
CA GLN A 327 -8.91 -3.30 -2.86
C GLN A 327 -9.59 -4.66 -2.98
N GLU A 328 -9.38 -5.39 -4.07
CA GLU A 328 -10.04 -6.66 -4.33
C GLU A 328 -9.32 -7.53 -5.37
N VAL A 329 -9.87 -8.73 -5.59
CA VAL A 329 -9.54 -9.55 -6.77
C VAL A 329 -10.32 -9.00 -7.96
N ILE A 330 -9.62 -8.39 -8.90
CA ILE A 330 -10.21 -7.78 -10.11
C ILE A 330 -10.74 -8.86 -11.03
N VAL A 331 -9.95 -9.91 -11.26
CA VAL A 331 -10.28 -10.96 -12.22
C VAL A 331 -9.63 -12.27 -11.83
N GLU A 332 -10.35 -13.36 -12.05
CA GLU A 332 -9.82 -14.72 -11.96
C GLU A 332 -10.32 -15.52 -13.17
N GLU A 333 -9.42 -15.73 -14.13
CA GLU A 333 -9.73 -16.49 -15.35
C GLU A 333 -9.26 -17.94 -15.20
N GLN A 334 -10.11 -18.87 -15.62
CA GLN A 334 -9.79 -20.29 -15.67
C GLN A 334 -9.47 -20.70 -17.11
N LEU A 335 -8.65 -21.74 -17.26
CA LEU A 335 -8.37 -22.34 -18.56
C LEU A 335 -9.65 -22.76 -19.31
N GLN A 336 -9.93 -22.08 -20.42
CA GLN A 336 -11.02 -22.41 -21.35
C GLN A 336 -10.52 -23.12 -22.62
N ASN A 337 -9.41 -22.64 -23.18
CA ASN A 337 -8.78 -23.15 -24.40
C ASN A 337 -7.37 -23.69 -24.07
N ASP A 338 -6.43 -23.63 -25.01
CA ASP A 338 -5.02 -23.98 -24.77
C ASP A 338 -4.22 -22.82 -24.10
N TYR A 339 -4.87 -21.68 -23.84
CA TYR A 339 -4.29 -20.50 -23.19
C TYR A 339 -5.29 -19.81 -22.24
N ILE A 340 -4.78 -18.97 -21.33
CA ILE A 340 -5.56 -18.02 -20.53
C ILE A 340 -5.15 -16.60 -20.95
N LEU A 341 -6.13 -15.73 -21.16
CA LEU A 341 -5.92 -14.33 -21.53
C LEU A 341 -6.78 -13.44 -20.64
N THR A 342 -6.18 -12.40 -20.07
CA THR A 342 -6.91 -11.34 -19.35
C THR A 342 -6.34 -9.97 -19.66
N GLN A 343 -7.22 -8.97 -19.75
CA GLN A 343 -6.87 -7.59 -20.04
C GLN A 343 -7.50 -6.69 -18.99
N ILE A 344 -6.68 -5.83 -18.39
CA ILE A 344 -7.08 -4.93 -17.30
C ILE A 344 -6.64 -3.52 -17.66
N ALA A 345 -7.55 -2.56 -17.53
CA ALA A 345 -7.21 -1.15 -17.54
C ALA A 345 -6.94 -0.73 -16.09
N GLY A 346 -5.86 -0.01 -15.87
CA GLY A 346 -5.54 0.58 -14.58
C GLY A 346 -5.20 2.06 -14.68
N ASN A 347 -5.21 2.75 -13.55
CA ASN A 347 -4.73 4.12 -13.43
C ASN A 347 -3.30 4.21 -12.86
N HIS A 348 -2.72 5.41 -12.85
CA HIS A 348 -1.36 5.65 -12.33
C HIS A 348 -1.15 5.34 -10.82
N HIS A 349 -2.23 5.16 -10.07
CA HIS A 349 -2.20 4.88 -8.62
C HIS A 349 -2.49 3.41 -8.30
N GLU A 350 -2.83 2.61 -9.30
CA GLU A 350 -3.12 1.20 -9.13
C GLU A 350 -1.87 0.35 -9.30
N LYS A 351 -1.80 -0.70 -8.47
CA LYS A 351 -0.81 -1.75 -8.56
C LYS A 351 -1.53 -3.07 -8.73
N PHE A 352 -0.98 -3.92 -9.58
CA PHE A 352 -1.54 -5.25 -9.85
C PHE A 352 -0.56 -6.35 -9.50
N LEU A 353 -1.06 -7.36 -8.79
CA LEU A 353 -0.39 -8.62 -8.52
C LEU A 353 -1.02 -9.71 -9.37
N VAL A 354 -0.19 -10.45 -10.11
CA VAL A 354 -0.66 -11.59 -10.91
C VAL A 354 -0.27 -12.87 -10.19
N THR A 355 -1.23 -13.76 -10.01
CA THR A 355 -1.04 -15.07 -9.37
C THR A 355 -1.53 -16.16 -10.31
N ILE A 356 -0.65 -17.10 -10.66
CA ILE A 356 -1.00 -18.32 -11.40
C ILE A 356 -1.20 -19.44 -10.40
N ILE A 357 -2.33 -20.13 -10.48
CA ILE A 357 -2.75 -21.17 -9.53
C ILE A 357 -3.05 -22.44 -10.31
N THR A 358 -2.49 -23.57 -9.90
CA THR A 358 -2.79 -24.88 -10.47
C THR A 358 -3.97 -25.55 -9.76
N ALA A 359 -4.50 -26.64 -10.34
CA ALA A 359 -5.66 -27.34 -9.80
C ALA A 359 -5.41 -28.01 -8.44
N ASP A 360 -4.16 -28.33 -8.13
CA ASP A 360 -3.69 -28.85 -6.84
C ASP A 360 -3.41 -27.74 -5.80
N GLY A 361 -3.55 -26.46 -6.19
CA GLY A 361 -3.38 -25.31 -5.31
C GLY A 361 -1.94 -24.83 -5.16
N GLU A 362 -0.99 -25.28 -5.99
CA GLU A 362 0.31 -24.61 -6.08
C GLU A 362 0.14 -23.24 -6.73
N GLU A 363 0.76 -22.22 -6.13
CA GLU A 363 0.68 -20.85 -6.61
C GLU A 363 2.04 -20.31 -7.01
N LYS A 364 2.06 -19.51 -8.07
CA LYS A 364 3.17 -18.64 -8.41
C LYS A 364 2.69 -17.21 -8.54
N LYS A 365 3.16 -16.36 -7.64
CA LYS A 365 2.95 -14.92 -7.70
C LYS A 365 4.04 -14.27 -8.56
N THR A 366 3.66 -13.28 -9.36
CA THR A 366 4.60 -12.47 -10.13
C THR A 366 5.12 -11.30 -9.31
N ILE A 367 5.93 -10.46 -9.94
CA ILE A 367 6.19 -9.10 -9.46
C ILE A 367 4.90 -8.26 -9.48
N LEU A 368 4.88 -7.20 -8.68
CA LEU A 368 3.86 -6.16 -8.75
C LEU A 368 4.09 -5.26 -9.97
N PHE A 369 3.01 -4.90 -10.65
CA PHE A 369 3.03 -3.94 -11.75
C PHE A 369 2.38 -2.64 -11.30
N GLU A 370 3.05 -1.52 -11.51
CA GLU A 370 2.49 -0.19 -11.32
C GLU A 370 2.83 0.68 -12.53
N PHE A 371 2.11 1.75 -12.79
CA PHE A 371 2.46 2.69 -13.85
C PHE A 371 2.71 4.07 -13.27
N ARG A 372 3.97 4.53 -13.31
CA ARG A 372 4.31 5.94 -13.04
C ARG A 372 4.95 6.54 -14.29
N PRO A 373 4.33 7.58 -14.90
CA PRO A 373 4.75 8.15 -16.18
C PRO A 373 6.16 8.75 -16.15
#